data_AF-A0A820PDG7-F1
#
_entry.id   AF-A0A820PDG7-F1
#
_cell.length_a   1.000
_cell.length_b   1.000
_cell.length_c   1.000
_cell.angle_alpha   90.00
_cell.angle_beta   90.00
_cell.angle_gamma   90.00
#
_symmetry.space_group_name_H-M   'P 1'
#
loop_
_entity.id
_entity.type
_entity.pdbx_description
1 polymer ?
#
loop_
_entity_poly.entity_id
_entity_poly.type
_entity_poly.pdbx_seq_one_letter_code
_entity_poly.pdbx_strand_id
1 'polypeptide(L)'
;KNKIRHLNIRSSLSSTILTPSNSLTELDLSYNGIETIDENIFELISSQLEILNLRNNELLTEKQLTFLIHLNQLREFYLDYNRLESIDHLNFPLNLKILSLKNNRLNQLDLSVLTRLEYLEKLFLSSNKLTKLSSKIKNTFL
;
A
#
# COMPACT_ATOMS: atom_id res chain seq x y z
N LYS A 1 7.93 -8.11 20.65
CA LYS A 1 8.49 -7.11 19.72
C LYS A 1 8.98 -7.86 18.49
N ASN A 2 8.05 -8.37 17.69
CA ASN A 2 8.37 -9.18 16.53
C ASN A 2 8.81 -8.23 15.42
N LYS A 3 10.07 -8.35 15.03
CA LYS A 3 10.78 -7.33 14.25
C LYS A 3 10.46 -7.42 12.76
N ILE A 4 10.76 -6.31 12.10
CA ILE A 4 10.98 -6.14 10.67
C ILE A 4 11.71 -7.35 10.06
N ARG A 5 11.07 -8.03 9.11
CA ARG A 5 11.73 -8.97 8.21
C ARG A 5 12.11 -8.20 6.94
N HIS A 6 13.40 -7.99 6.71
CA HIS A 6 13.89 -7.50 5.41
C HIS A 6 14.12 -8.70 4.50
N LEU A 7 13.45 -8.73 3.35
CA LEU A 7 13.66 -9.75 2.32
C LEU A 7 14.37 -9.12 1.14
N ASN A 8 15.40 -9.79 0.60
CA ASN A 8 16.01 -9.41 -0.67
C ASN A 8 15.36 -10.21 -1.79
N ILE A 9 14.59 -9.54 -2.63
CA ILE A 9 13.79 -10.15 -3.69
C ILE A 9 14.15 -9.42 -4.98
N ARG A 10 14.19 -10.13 -6.11
CA ARG A 10 14.37 -9.50 -7.42
C ARG A 10 13.08 -9.62 -8.21
N SER A 11 12.64 -8.48 -8.75
CA SER A 11 11.55 -8.25 -9.71
C SER A 11 10.13 -8.67 -9.29
N SER A 12 9.90 -9.85 -8.73
CA SER A 12 8.55 -10.33 -8.41
C SER A 12 8.44 -10.95 -7.03
N LEU A 13 7.39 -10.55 -6.31
CA LEU A 13 7.04 -11.09 -5.01
C LEU A 13 5.91 -12.13 -5.17
N SER A 14 6.25 -13.41 -5.02
CA SER A 14 5.32 -14.55 -5.15
C SER A 14 5.00 -15.18 -3.79
N SER A 15 3.77 -15.68 -3.64
CA SER A 15 3.17 -16.27 -2.42
C SER A 15 4.02 -17.35 -1.73
N THR A 16 4.98 -17.94 -2.42
CA THR A 16 5.87 -19.00 -1.90
C THR A 16 6.99 -18.49 -0.97
N ILE A 17 7.25 -17.18 -0.93
CA ILE A 17 8.40 -16.61 -0.20
C ILE A 17 8.05 -16.34 1.29
N LEU A 18 6.76 -16.15 1.59
CA LEU A 18 6.29 -15.89 2.95
C LEU A 18 5.77 -17.18 3.59
N THR A 19 6.30 -17.48 4.78
CA THR A 19 5.81 -18.56 5.62
C THR A 19 4.74 -18.03 6.58
N PRO A 20 3.75 -18.84 6.97
CA PRO A 20 2.77 -18.46 7.96
C PRO A 20 3.42 -17.88 9.22
N SER A 21 2.91 -16.76 9.70
CA SER A 21 3.40 -16.13 10.93
C SER A 21 2.26 -15.45 11.67
N ASN A 22 2.01 -15.92 12.88
CA ASN A 22 1.00 -15.36 13.80
C ASN A 22 1.63 -14.34 14.76
N SER A 23 2.73 -13.74 14.38
CA SER A 23 3.45 -12.82 15.26
C SER A 23 4.09 -11.65 14.51
N LEU A 24 4.18 -11.72 13.18
CA LEU A 24 4.82 -10.69 12.36
C LEU A 24 3.94 -9.43 12.30
N THR A 25 4.40 -8.36 12.95
CA THR A 25 3.71 -7.07 12.97
C THR A 25 4.29 -6.07 11.98
N GLU A 26 5.54 -6.26 11.55
CA GLU A 26 6.24 -5.31 10.69
C GLU A 26 6.99 -6.06 9.57
N LEU A 27 6.78 -5.66 8.32
CA LEU A 27 7.43 -6.22 7.15
C LEU A 27 8.08 -5.12 6.31
N ASP A 28 9.39 -5.27 6.05
CA ASP A 28 10.14 -4.33 5.23
C ASP A 28 10.58 -5.00 3.93
N LEU A 29 10.00 -4.55 2.83
CA LEU A 29 10.29 -4.96 1.47
C LEU A 29 10.88 -3.80 0.66
N SER A 30 11.45 -2.80 1.32
CA SER A 30 12.04 -1.66 0.64
C SER A 30 13.32 -2.03 -0.11
N TYR A 31 13.64 -1.28 -1.18
CA TYR A 31 14.86 -1.46 -1.98
C TYR A 31 15.01 -2.84 -2.63
N ASN A 32 13.92 -3.43 -3.12
CA ASN A 32 13.92 -4.74 -3.77
C ASN A 32 13.67 -4.72 -5.28
N GLY A 33 13.46 -3.53 -5.87
CA GLY A 33 13.12 -3.44 -7.28
C GLY A 33 11.89 -4.28 -7.65
N ILE A 34 10.91 -4.36 -6.74
CA ILE A 34 9.69 -5.14 -6.95
C ILE A 34 8.86 -4.43 -8.02
N GLU A 35 8.61 -5.13 -9.11
CA GLU A 35 7.75 -4.69 -10.22
C GLU A 35 6.35 -5.30 -10.09
N THR A 36 6.23 -6.53 -9.60
CA THR A 36 4.95 -7.23 -9.47
C THR A 36 4.79 -7.89 -8.10
N ILE A 37 3.56 -7.87 -7.58
CA ILE A 37 3.20 -8.50 -6.32
C ILE A 37 1.97 -9.37 -6.57
N ASP A 38 2.06 -10.64 -6.19
CA ASP A 38 0.95 -11.59 -6.20
C ASP A 38 -0.15 -11.15 -5.21
N GLU A 39 -1.41 -11.26 -5.60
CA GLU A 39 -2.56 -10.78 -4.80
C GLU A 39 -2.63 -11.47 -3.43
N ASN A 40 -2.32 -12.77 -3.37
CA ASN A 40 -2.47 -13.57 -2.15
C ASN A 40 -1.19 -13.65 -1.30
N ILE A 41 -0.13 -12.92 -1.66
CA ILE A 41 1.19 -13.02 -1.00
C ILE A 41 1.12 -12.90 0.53
N PHE A 42 0.31 -11.97 1.04
CA PHE A 42 0.29 -11.63 2.47
C PHE A 42 -0.80 -12.37 3.24
N GLU A 43 -1.59 -13.23 2.59
CA GLU A 43 -2.72 -13.91 3.24
C GLU A 43 -2.28 -14.64 4.52
N LEU A 44 -1.14 -15.35 4.45
CA LEU A 44 -0.57 -16.15 5.54
C LEU A 44 0.04 -15.34 6.70
N ILE A 45 0.22 -14.03 6.54
CA ILE A 45 0.78 -13.14 7.57
C ILE A 45 -0.14 -11.95 7.90
N SER A 46 -1.31 -11.90 7.28
CA SER A 46 -2.23 -10.76 7.34
C SER A 46 -2.85 -10.50 8.72
N SER A 47 -2.89 -11.53 9.58
CA SER A 47 -3.62 -11.52 10.84
C SER A 47 -3.06 -10.54 11.89
N GLN A 48 -1.78 -10.18 11.79
CA GLN A 48 -1.12 -9.27 12.74
C GLN A 48 -0.25 -8.21 12.07
N LEU A 49 -0.17 -8.15 10.73
CA LEU A 49 0.69 -7.20 10.05
C LEU A 49 0.15 -5.77 10.18
N GLU A 50 0.88 -4.93 10.91
CA GLU A 50 0.53 -3.54 11.22
C GLU A 50 1.33 -2.55 10.34
N ILE A 51 2.56 -2.89 9.97
CA ILE A 51 3.45 -2.00 9.21
C ILE A 51 3.96 -2.73 7.97
N LEU A 52 3.74 -2.11 6.80
CA LEU A 52 4.28 -2.59 5.52
C LEU A 52 5.08 -1.48 4.85
N ASN A 53 6.35 -1.75 4.61
CA ASN A 53 7.27 -0.84 3.93
C ASN A 53 7.61 -1.38 2.53
N LEU A 54 7.10 -0.73 1.48
CA LEU A 54 7.36 -1.02 0.07
C LEU A 54 8.13 0.13 -0.62
N ARG A 55 8.86 0.95 0.15
CA ARG A 55 9.62 2.08 -0.42
C ARG A 55 10.70 1.64 -1.41
N ASN A 56 11.04 2.49 -2.37
CA ASN A 56 12.14 2.24 -3.32
C ASN A 56 11.96 0.89 -4.05
N ASN A 57 10.78 0.70 -4.62
CA ASN A 57 10.47 -0.39 -5.55
C ASN A 57 10.01 0.20 -6.89
N GLU A 58 9.58 -0.66 -7.81
CA GLU A 58 9.25 -0.27 -9.18
C GLU A 58 7.76 -0.41 -9.49
N LEU A 59 6.92 -0.26 -8.46
CA LEU A 59 5.47 -0.36 -8.57
C LEU A 59 4.92 0.79 -9.41
N LEU A 60 4.13 0.47 -10.44
CA LEU A 60 3.69 1.41 -11.47
C LEU A 60 2.19 1.69 -11.42
N THR A 61 1.40 0.67 -11.12
CA THR A 61 -0.06 0.71 -11.21
C THR A 61 -0.71 0.10 -9.97
N GLU A 62 -2.00 0.34 -9.83
CA GLU A 62 -2.84 -0.18 -8.75
C GLU A 62 -2.97 -1.71 -8.78
N LYS A 63 -2.76 -2.34 -9.94
CA LYS A 63 -2.81 -3.80 -10.08
C LYS A 63 -1.78 -4.50 -9.20
N GLN A 64 -0.67 -3.84 -8.89
CA GLN A 64 0.39 -4.40 -8.03
C GLN A 64 0.07 -4.22 -6.54
N LEU A 65 -1.10 -3.70 -6.19
CA LEU A 65 -1.53 -3.41 -4.82
C LEU A 65 -2.88 -4.07 -4.47
N THR A 66 -3.34 -5.04 -5.27
CA THR A 66 -4.63 -5.74 -5.01
C THR A 66 -4.62 -6.52 -3.70
N PHE A 67 -3.44 -6.96 -3.25
CA PHE A 67 -3.26 -7.67 -1.96
C PHE A 67 -3.75 -6.89 -0.72
N LEU A 68 -3.98 -5.57 -0.84
CA LEU A 68 -4.42 -4.72 0.27
C LEU A 68 -5.72 -5.20 0.90
N ILE A 69 -6.56 -5.92 0.14
CA ILE A 69 -7.81 -6.51 0.63
C ILE A 69 -7.62 -7.48 1.81
N HIS A 70 -6.43 -8.07 1.94
CA HIS A 70 -6.13 -9.01 3.02
C HIS A 70 -5.62 -8.32 4.28
N LEU A 71 -5.08 -7.10 4.19
CA LEU A 71 -4.27 -6.48 5.23
C LEU A 71 -5.11 -5.68 6.25
N ASN A 72 -6.11 -6.32 6.85
CA ASN A 72 -7.10 -5.66 7.72
C ASN A 72 -6.51 -5.03 9.00
N GLN A 73 -5.34 -5.47 9.45
CA GLN A 73 -4.66 -4.91 10.63
C GLN A 73 -3.65 -3.82 10.30
N LEU A 74 -3.47 -3.48 9.02
CA LEU A 74 -2.44 -2.52 8.60
C LEU A 74 -2.76 -1.11 9.10
N ARG A 75 -1.78 -0.51 9.76
CA ARG A 75 -1.83 0.84 10.33
C ARG A 75 -0.90 1.80 9.61
N GLU A 76 0.25 1.32 9.14
CA GLU A 76 1.23 2.14 8.45
C GLU A 76 1.63 1.51 7.13
N PHE A 77 1.47 2.29 6.05
CA PHE A 77 1.81 1.85 4.72
C PHE A 77 2.68 2.86 3.98
N TYR A 78 3.84 2.39 3.55
CA TYR A 78 4.86 3.24 2.94
C TYR A 78 5.16 2.78 1.51
N LEU A 79 4.84 3.62 0.54
CA LEU A 79 5.02 3.42 -0.90
C LEU A 79 5.94 4.48 -1.52
N ASP A 80 6.73 5.19 -0.70
CA ASP A 80 7.58 6.26 -1.19
C ASP A 80 8.59 5.77 -2.25
N TYR A 81 8.94 6.63 -3.19
CA TYR A 81 9.93 6.30 -4.24
C TYR A 81 9.53 5.05 -5.05
N ASN A 82 8.28 5.01 -5.49
CA ASN A 82 7.79 4.09 -6.52
C ASN A 82 7.44 4.91 -7.78
N ARG A 83 6.75 4.29 -8.73
CA ARG A 83 6.35 4.92 -10.01
C ARG A 83 4.83 5.01 -10.16
N LEU A 84 4.07 4.90 -9.06
CA LEU A 84 2.61 4.83 -9.10
C LEU A 84 1.99 6.05 -9.80
N GLU A 85 1.11 5.79 -10.76
CA GLU A 85 0.43 6.84 -11.55
C GLU A 85 -0.99 7.15 -11.05
N SER A 86 -1.62 6.21 -10.34
CA SER A 86 -2.98 6.29 -9.77
C SER A 86 -3.07 5.48 -8.47
N ILE A 87 -4.00 5.88 -7.60
CA ILE A 87 -4.47 5.11 -6.44
C ILE A 87 -6.00 5.13 -6.28
N ASP A 88 -6.75 5.68 -7.24
CA ASP A 88 -8.18 6.01 -7.12
C ASP A 88 -9.11 4.78 -7.03
N HIS A 89 -8.62 3.59 -7.34
CA HIS A 89 -9.34 2.32 -7.36
C HIS A 89 -8.88 1.35 -6.27
N LEU A 90 -7.94 1.76 -5.40
CA LEU A 90 -7.47 0.92 -4.31
C LEU A 90 -8.48 0.84 -3.16
N ASN A 91 -8.59 -0.37 -2.60
CA ASN A 91 -9.29 -0.60 -1.34
C ASN A 91 -8.27 -0.61 -0.21
N PHE A 92 -7.97 0.58 0.33
CA PHE A 92 -7.05 0.69 1.46
C PHE A 92 -7.64 0.04 2.74
N PRO A 93 -6.79 -0.55 3.60
CA PRO A 93 -7.22 -1.07 4.89
C PRO A 93 -7.86 0.01 5.77
N LEU A 94 -9.00 -0.30 6.38
CA LEU A 94 -9.80 0.70 7.13
C LEU A 94 -9.09 1.23 8.38
N ASN A 95 -8.16 0.44 8.95
CA ASN A 95 -7.41 0.79 10.16
C ASN A 95 -6.16 1.63 9.89
N LEU A 96 -5.95 2.07 8.63
CA LEU A 96 -4.76 2.80 8.23
C LEU A 96 -4.69 4.17 8.90
N LYS A 97 -3.57 4.44 9.58
CA LYS A 97 -3.25 5.70 10.25
C LYS A 97 -2.25 6.55 9.46
N ILE A 98 -1.32 5.89 8.78
CA ILE A 98 -0.27 6.56 8.01
C ILE A 98 -0.22 5.96 6.61
N LEU A 99 -0.37 6.83 5.60
CA LEU A 99 -0.16 6.51 4.20
C LEU A 99 0.89 7.46 3.62
N SER A 100 1.99 6.92 3.13
CA SER A 100 3.04 7.70 2.47
C SER A 100 3.23 7.27 1.03
N LEU A 101 3.06 8.21 0.11
CA LEU A 101 3.15 8.06 -1.34
C LEU A 101 4.13 9.09 -1.93
N LYS A 102 5.11 9.55 -1.14
CA LYS A 102 6.05 10.59 -1.59
C LYS A 102 6.85 10.11 -2.79
N ASN A 103 7.23 11.02 -3.68
CA ASN A 103 8.06 10.68 -4.84
C ASN A 103 7.47 9.54 -5.69
N ASN A 104 6.16 9.61 -5.98
CA ASN A 104 5.50 8.80 -7.00
C ASN A 104 5.19 9.67 -8.23
N ARG A 105 4.35 9.18 -9.15
CA ARG A 105 3.99 9.85 -10.40
C ARG A 105 2.49 10.16 -10.47
N LEU A 106 1.83 10.29 -9.32
CA LEU A 106 0.40 10.58 -9.26
C LEU A 106 0.12 11.93 -9.93
N ASN A 107 -0.71 11.94 -10.98
CA ASN A 107 -1.06 13.15 -11.72
C ASN A 107 -2.37 13.78 -11.24
N GLN A 108 -3.27 12.93 -10.73
CA GLN A 108 -4.57 13.27 -10.18
C GLN A 108 -4.84 12.36 -8.97
N LEU A 109 -5.77 12.80 -8.12
CA LEU A 109 -6.24 12.01 -6.99
C LEU A 109 -7.74 12.26 -6.78
N ASP A 110 -8.55 11.20 -6.87
CA ASP A 110 -9.92 11.20 -6.40
C ASP A 110 -9.95 10.87 -4.90
N LEU A 111 -10.27 11.88 -4.09
CA LEU A 111 -10.35 11.78 -2.64
C LEU A 111 -11.39 10.76 -2.16
N SER A 112 -12.30 10.30 -3.05
CA SER A 112 -13.24 9.22 -2.75
C SER A 112 -12.54 7.96 -2.24
N VAL A 113 -11.32 7.66 -2.71
CA VAL A 113 -10.52 6.50 -2.26
C VAL A 113 -10.14 6.57 -0.77
N LEU A 114 -10.08 7.77 -0.20
CA LEU A 114 -9.68 8.00 1.18
C LEU A 114 -10.89 8.14 2.13
N THR A 115 -12.11 8.24 1.61
CA THR A 115 -13.31 8.57 2.41
C THR A 115 -13.62 7.58 3.52
N ARG A 116 -13.25 6.31 3.33
CA ARG A 116 -13.49 5.23 4.32
C ARG A 116 -12.37 5.11 5.37
N LEU A 117 -11.29 5.88 5.24
CA LEU A 117 -10.14 5.80 6.14
C LEU A 117 -10.34 6.72 7.35
N GLU A 118 -11.30 6.37 8.19
CA GLU A 118 -11.71 7.16 9.37
C GLU A 118 -10.58 7.38 10.38
N TYR A 119 -9.59 6.49 10.40
CA TYR A 119 -8.44 6.55 11.30
C TYR A 119 -7.19 7.17 10.67
N LEU A 120 -7.25 7.69 9.43
CA LEU A 120 -6.08 8.24 8.75
C LEU A 120 -5.65 9.56 9.41
N GLU A 121 -4.48 9.54 10.03
CA GLU A 121 -3.90 10.69 10.73
C GLU A 121 -2.90 11.45 9.84
N LYS A 122 -2.19 10.72 8.96
CA LYS A 122 -1.12 11.29 8.13
C LYS A 122 -1.17 10.76 6.70
N LEU A 123 -1.25 11.70 5.77
CA LEU A 123 -1.15 11.45 4.33
C LEU A 123 0.00 12.25 3.74
N PHE A 124 0.94 11.57 3.09
CA PHE A 124 2.07 12.23 2.45
C PHE A 124 2.06 12.03 0.94
N LEU A 125 1.93 13.14 0.21
CA LEU A 125 1.85 13.17 -1.26
C LEU A 125 2.92 14.05 -1.92
N SER A 126 3.90 14.55 -1.15
CA SER A 126 4.95 15.44 -1.67
C SER A 126 5.74 14.79 -2.80
N SER A 127 6.22 15.62 -3.74
CA SER A 127 7.01 15.17 -4.90
C SER A 127 6.25 14.20 -5.83
N ASN A 128 4.93 14.36 -5.94
CA ASN A 128 4.13 13.80 -7.03
C ASN A 128 3.92 14.84 -8.15
N LYS A 129 3.13 14.50 -9.17
CA LYS A 129 2.77 15.36 -10.28
C LYS A 129 1.31 15.85 -10.18
N LEU A 130 0.79 15.94 -8.96
CA LEU A 130 -0.61 16.25 -8.70
C LEU A 130 -0.93 17.65 -9.23
N THR A 131 -1.79 17.69 -10.25
CA THR A 131 -2.32 18.93 -10.83
C THR A 131 -3.81 19.08 -10.55
N LYS A 132 -4.47 18.00 -10.09
CA LYS A 132 -5.91 17.97 -9.84
C LYS A 132 -6.24 17.10 -8.64
N LEU A 133 -7.09 17.62 -7.77
CA LEU A 133 -7.76 16.89 -6.71
C LEU A 133 -9.26 16.93 -7.02
N SER A 134 -9.92 15.78 -7.03
CA SER A 134 -11.37 15.71 -7.15
C SER A 134 -11.98 14.95 -6.00
N SER A 135 -13.23 15.25 -5.69
CA SER A 135 -14.05 14.39 -4.84
C SER A 135 -15.26 13.99 -5.66
N LYS A 136 -15.20 12.84 -6.35
CA LYS A 136 -16.42 12.23 -6.85
C LYS A 136 -17.07 11.50 -5.69
N ILE A 137 -17.72 12.25 -4.81
CA ILE A 137 -18.75 11.64 -3.97
C ILE A 137 -19.81 11.20 -4.97
N LYS A 138 -19.85 9.90 -5.29
CA LYS A 138 -20.99 9.32 -6.00
C LYS A 138 -22.20 9.59 -5.10
N ASN A 139 -22.91 10.67 -5.38
CA ASN A 139 -24.28 10.84 -4.93
C ASN A 139 -25.03 9.63 -5.50
N THR A 140 -25.12 8.58 -4.71
CA THR A 140 -25.93 7.42 -5.03
C THR A 140 -27.31 7.73 -4.46
N PHE A 141 -27.99 8.66 -5.12
CA PHE A 141 -29.45 8.78 -5.05
C PHE A 141 -29.97 8.28 -6.39
N LEU A 142 -30.50 7.05 -6.36
CA LEU A 142 -31.73 6.57 -7.01
C LEU A 142 -31.95 5.14 -6.55
#